data_AF-A0A815N518-F1
#
_entry.id   AF-A0A815N518-F1
#
_cell.length_a   1.000
_cell.length_b   1.000
_cell.length_c   1.000
_cell.angle_alpha   90.00
_cell.angle_beta   90.00
_cell.angle_gamma   90.00
#
_symmetry.space_group_name_H-M   'P 1'
#
loop_
_entity.id
_entity.type
_entity.pdbx_description
1 polymer ?
#
loop_
_entity_poly.entity_id
_entity_poly.type
_entity_poly.pdbx_seq_one_letter_code
_entity_poly.pdbx_strand_id
1 'polypeptide(L)'
;MTSICEALKQTAHQCEQNAISVSFVAPNKKLDQLDPSYMYTQILKEILLTIDFEDKHFKEFITYCREAFIENQYELDNVTRLERDYHDQTPIWWYTCQYFLYSMLNQALRLMDVDIILRIGFFINDLHRDIQRLHSKQFDDHQSDKTFTVNRGQCLS
;
A
#
# COMPACT_ATOMS: atom_id res chain seq x y z
N MET A 1 -6.02 25.90 -16.43
CA MET A 1 -6.94 24.87 -16.94
C MET A 1 -6.07 23.91 -17.75
N THR A 2 -5.64 22.81 -17.15
CA THR A 2 -4.78 21.79 -17.80
C THR A 2 -5.55 21.14 -18.94
N SER A 3 -4.90 20.93 -20.08
CA SER A 3 -5.53 20.25 -21.21
C SER A 3 -5.87 18.81 -20.84
N ILE A 4 -6.96 18.25 -21.37
CA ILE A 4 -7.32 16.83 -21.20
C ILE A 4 -6.13 15.92 -21.53
N CYS A 5 -5.31 16.30 -22.52
CA CYS A 5 -4.13 15.54 -22.91
C CYS A 5 -3.03 15.54 -21.83
N GLU A 6 -2.85 16.65 -21.10
CA GLU A 6 -1.88 16.74 -20.01
C GLU A 6 -2.35 15.95 -18.79
N ALA A 7 -3.64 16.06 -18.46
CA ALA A 7 -4.24 15.26 -17.38
C ALA A 7 -4.09 13.76 -17.67
N LEU A 8 -4.41 13.32 -18.90
CA LEU A 8 -4.26 11.92 -19.32
C LEU A 8 -2.80 11.44 -19.23
N LYS A 9 -1.83 12.26 -19.65
CA LYS A 9 -0.40 11.93 -19.52
C LYS A 9 0.02 11.78 -18.06
N GLN A 10 -0.46 12.65 -17.19
CA GLN A 10 -0.13 12.63 -15.77
C GLN A 10 -0.73 11.40 -15.07
N THR A 11 -1.99 11.05 -15.38
CA THR A 11 -2.64 9.83 -14.88
C THR A 11 -1.96 8.57 -15.41
N ALA A 12 -1.58 8.54 -16.69
CA ALA A 12 -0.85 7.41 -17.27
C ALA A 12 0.50 7.21 -16.58
N HIS A 13 1.24 8.29 -16.33
CA HIS A 13 2.54 8.23 -15.65
C HIS A 13 2.43 7.76 -14.19
N GLN A 14 1.44 8.25 -13.43
CA GLN A 14 1.19 7.78 -12.07
C GLN A 14 0.77 6.29 -12.05
N CYS A 15 -0.05 5.86 -13.01
CA CYS A 15 -0.43 4.46 -13.16
C CYS A 15 0.79 3.56 -13.46
N GLU A 16 1.69 4.02 -14.33
CA GLU A 16 2.92 3.32 -14.68
C GLU A 16 3.85 3.16 -13.47
N GLN A 17 4.06 4.23 -12.69
CA GLN A 17 4.87 4.17 -11.47
C GLN A 17 4.28 3.23 -10.41
N ASN A 18 2.95 3.15 -10.29
CA ASN A 18 2.29 2.21 -9.39
C ASN A 18 2.28 0.76 -9.91
N ALA A 19 2.49 0.56 -11.22
CA ALA A 19 2.58 -0.77 -11.82
C ALA A 19 3.94 -1.44 -11.56
N ILE A 20 4.97 -0.67 -11.19
CA ILE A 20 6.31 -1.18 -10.86
C ILE A 20 6.24 -2.16 -9.69
N SER A 21 6.77 -3.37 -9.89
CA SER A 21 6.79 -4.41 -8.87
C SER A 21 7.67 -4.01 -7.69
N VAL A 22 7.17 -4.23 -6.47
CA VAL A 22 8.00 -4.23 -5.27
C VAL A 22 8.75 -5.57 -5.24
N SER A 23 10.08 -5.52 -5.32
CA SER A 23 10.92 -6.73 -5.33
C SER A 23 11.86 -6.74 -4.14
N PHE A 24 11.63 -7.65 -3.20
CA PHE A 24 12.46 -7.85 -2.01
C PHE A 24 13.50 -8.96 -2.18
N VAL A 25 13.47 -9.65 -3.32
CA VAL A 25 14.41 -10.71 -3.67
C VAL A 25 14.90 -10.45 -5.09
N ALA A 26 16.20 -10.57 -5.31
CA ALA A 26 16.75 -10.43 -6.66
C ALA A 26 16.22 -11.57 -7.55
N PRO A 27 15.72 -11.27 -8.76
CA PRO A 27 15.38 -12.33 -9.70
C PRO A 27 16.64 -13.18 -9.97
N ASN A 28 16.53 -14.50 -9.82
CA ASN A 28 17.57 -15.52 -10.07
C ASN A 28 18.57 -15.84 -8.95
N LYS A 29 18.35 -15.44 -7.68
CA LYS A 29 19.14 -15.99 -6.55
C LYS A 29 18.49 -17.27 -6.01
N LYS A 30 19.30 -18.28 -5.65
CA LYS A 30 18.82 -19.49 -4.96
C LYS A 30 18.15 -19.08 -3.64
N LEU A 31 17.02 -19.71 -3.30
CA LEU A 31 16.28 -19.45 -2.06
C LEU A 31 17.16 -19.65 -0.81
N ASP A 32 18.18 -20.50 -0.91
CA ASP A 32 19.17 -20.78 0.13
C ASP A 32 20.15 -19.61 0.39
N GLN A 33 20.10 -18.56 -0.44
CA GLN A 33 20.89 -17.33 -0.34
C GLN A 33 19.95 -16.11 -0.27
N LEU A 34 18.99 -16.14 0.67
CA LEU A 34 18.10 -15.02 0.93
C LEU A 34 18.91 -13.74 1.11
N ASP A 35 18.52 -12.72 0.35
CA ASP A 35 19.10 -11.39 0.47
C ASP A 35 18.79 -10.86 1.89
N PRO A 36 19.75 -10.24 2.61
CA PRO A 36 19.48 -9.65 3.93
C PRO A 36 18.29 -8.70 3.94
N SER A 37 17.99 -8.05 2.81
CA SER A 37 16.79 -7.21 2.63
C SER A 37 15.47 -7.95 2.88
N TYR A 38 15.39 -9.25 2.56
CA TYR A 38 14.22 -10.06 2.87
C TYR A 38 14.03 -10.20 4.38
N MET A 39 15.11 -10.50 5.13
CA MET A 39 15.07 -10.57 6.59
C MET A 39 14.65 -9.24 7.21
N TYR A 40 15.21 -8.12 6.74
CA TYR A 40 14.80 -6.79 7.22
C TYR A 40 13.33 -6.48 6.93
N THR A 41 12.81 -6.90 5.77
CA THR A 41 11.40 -6.71 5.42
C THR A 41 10.48 -7.56 6.30
N GLN A 42 10.87 -8.80 6.62
CA GLN A 42 10.10 -9.63 7.56
C GLN A 42 10.09 -9.02 8.97
N ILE A 43 11.25 -8.58 9.46
CA ILE A 43 11.34 -7.92 10.78
C ILE A 43 10.50 -6.64 10.80
N LEU A 44 10.58 -5.80 9.76
CA LEU A 44 9.77 -4.58 9.65
C LEU A 44 8.27 -4.91 9.68
N LYS A 45 7.84 -5.93 8.94
CA LYS A 45 6.45 -6.40 8.96
C LYS A 45 6.06 -6.83 10.39
N GLU A 46 6.86 -7.64 11.05
CA GLU A 46 6.57 -8.10 12.43
C GLU A 46 6.46 -6.93 13.42
N ILE A 47 7.37 -5.94 13.31
CA ILE A 47 7.31 -4.70 14.10
C ILE A 47 5.99 -3.98 13.84
N LEU A 48 5.65 -3.71 12.57
CA LEU A 48 4.41 -3.02 12.21
C LEU A 48 3.16 -3.74 12.72
N LEU A 49 3.14 -5.06 12.70
CA LEU A 49 2.00 -5.86 13.19
C LEU A 49 1.91 -5.93 14.71
N THR A 50 3.01 -5.62 15.42
CA THR A 50 3.08 -5.63 16.89
C THR A 50 2.77 -4.27 17.50
N ILE A 51 2.95 -3.17 16.75
CA ILE A 51 2.60 -1.83 17.20
C ILE A 51 1.10 -1.73 17.44
N ASP A 52 0.72 -1.18 18.60
CA ASP A 52 -0.65 -0.80 18.91
C ASP A 52 -0.94 0.59 18.35
N PHE A 53 -1.59 0.62 17.18
CA PHE A 53 -1.91 1.88 16.51
C PHE A 53 -3.17 2.52 17.09
N GLU A 54 -2.97 3.54 17.91
CA GLU A 54 -4.04 4.42 18.41
C GLU A 54 -4.45 5.52 17.40
N ASP A 55 -5.61 6.14 17.63
CA ASP A 55 -6.16 7.28 16.87
C ASP A 55 -5.16 8.43 16.65
N LYS A 56 -4.18 8.61 17.55
CA LYS A 56 -3.16 9.65 17.41
C LYS A 56 -2.30 9.43 16.16
N HIS A 57 -1.96 8.18 15.84
CA HIS A 57 -1.14 7.86 14.67
C HIS A 57 -1.92 8.15 13.37
N PHE A 58 -3.22 7.89 13.36
CA PHE A 58 -4.09 8.28 12.25
C PHE A 58 -4.10 9.80 12.06
N LYS A 59 -4.28 10.57 13.14
CA LYS A 59 -4.30 12.04 13.08
C LYS A 59 -2.95 12.64 12.66
N GLU A 60 -1.84 12.06 13.12
CA GLU A 60 -0.49 12.42 12.70
C GLU A 60 -0.30 12.17 11.19
N PHE A 61 -0.78 11.04 10.69
CA PHE A 61 -0.76 10.74 9.26
C PHE A 61 -1.60 11.74 8.45
N ILE A 62 -2.82 12.05 8.88
CA ILE A 62 -3.67 13.05 8.22
C ILE A 62 -3.00 14.42 8.19
N THR A 63 -2.36 14.83 9.28
CA THR A 63 -1.62 16.10 9.36
C THR A 63 -0.47 16.12 8.37
N TYR A 64 0.32 15.05 8.34
CA TYR A 64 1.41 14.87 7.37
C TYR A 64 0.90 14.96 5.92
N CYS A 65 -0.21 14.29 5.58
CA CYS A 65 -0.76 14.36 4.22
C CYS A 65 -1.23 15.77 3.85
N ARG A 66 -1.83 16.52 4.80
CA ARG A 66 -2.23 17.92 4.56
C ARG A 66 -1.04 18.81 4.23
N GLU A 67 0.07 18.61 4.93
CA GLU A 67 1.33 19.33 4.67
C GLU A 67 1.94 18.91 3.33
N ALA A 68 2.00 17.60 3.06
CA ALA A 68 2.56 17.06 1.82
C ALA A 68 1.78 17.46 0.56
N PHE A 69 0.48 17.72 0.69
CA PHE A 69 -0.42 18.08 -0.40
C PHE A 69 -0.89 19.54 -0.38
N ILE A 70 -0.17 20.44 0.31
CA ILE A 70 -0.62 21.84 0.49
C ILE A 70 -0.94 22.57 -0.82
N GLU A 71 -0.27 22.22 -1.92
CA GLU A 71 -0.49 22.81 -3.26
C GLU A 71 -1.42 21.97 -4.15
N ASN A 72 -1.93 20.83 -3.66
CA ASN A 72 -2.76 19.90 -4.42
C ASN A 72 -4.15 19.77 -3.79
N GLN A 73 -5.05 20.69 -4.15
CA GLN A 73 -6.42 20.73 -3.62
C GLN A 73 -7.18 19.41 -3.82
N TYR A 74 -6.97 18.72 -4.94
CA TYR A 74 -7.62 17.43 -5.20
C TYR A 74 -7.23 16.37 -4.16
N GLU A 75 -5.95 16.30 -3.80
CA GLU A 75 -5.51 15.37 -2.76
C GLU A 75 -5.90 15.83 -1.36
N LEU A 76 -5.96 17.14 -1.09
CA LEU A 76 -6.50 17.65 0.18
C LEU A 76 -7.97 17.25 0.39
N ASP A 77 -8.77 17.27 -0.67
CA ASP A 77 -10.16 16.81 -0.64
C ASP A 77 -10.22 15.30 -0.36
N ASN A 78 -9.33 14.50 -0.97
CA ASN A 78 -9.21 13.07 -0.67
C ASN A 78 -8.75 12.79 0.76
N VAL A 79 -7.82 13.59 1.31
CA VAL A 79 -7.39 13.49 2.71
C VAL A 79 -8.54 13.80 3.67
N THR A 80 -9.34 14.82 3.36
CA THR A 80 -10.54 15.16 4.14
C THR A 80 -11.56 14.02 4.12
N ARG A 81 -11.72 13.40 2.96
CA ARG A 81 -12.59 12.23 2.82
C ARG A 81 -12.06 11.04 3.60
N LEU A 82 -10.76 10.77 3.55
CA LEU A 82 -10.14 9.70 4.34
C LEU A 82 -10.40 9.93 5.84
N GLU A 83 -10.12 11.14 6.35
CA GLU A 83 -10.34 11.48 7.76
C GLU A 83 -11.79 11.24 8.22
N ARG A 84 -12.77 11.56 7.36
CA ARG A 84 -14.19 11.42 7.67
C ARG A 84 -14.70 9.98 7.55
N ASP A 85 -14.34 9.30 6.47
CA ASP A 85 -14.99 8.05 6.04
C ASP A 85 -14.12 6.80 6.32
N TYR A 86 -12.95 6.93 6.95
CA TYR A 86 -11.99 5.82 7.07
C TYR A 86 -12.63 4.54 7.62
N HIS A 87 -13.37 4.66 8.72
CA HIS A 87 -14.00 3.54 9.43
C HIS A 87 -15.33 3.09 8.79
N ASP A 88 -15.89 3.87 7.88
CA ASP A 88 -17.12 3.52 7.17
C ASP A 88 -16.88 2.54 6.01
N GLN A 89 -15.61 2.32 5.65
CA GLN A 89 -15.17 1.43 4.59
C GLN A 89 -14.14 0.42 5.10
N THR A 90 -13.92 -0.65 4.34
CA THR A 90 -12.88 -1.63 4.68
C THR A 90 -11.50 -1.16 4.25
N PRO A 91 -10.43 -1.57 4.93
CA PRO A 91 -9.05 -1.26 4.52
C PRO A 91 -8.76 -1.67 3.07
N ILE A 92 -9.27 -2.82 2.62
CA ILE A 92 -9.07 -3.26 1.23
C ILE A 92 -9.80 -2.37 0.22
N TRP A 93 -10.94 -1.78 0.59
CA TRP A 93 -11.64 -0.81 -0.24
C TRP A 93 -10.77 0.43 -0.45
N TRP A 94 -10.17 0.95 0.61
CA TRP A 94 -9.23 2.07 0.53
C TRP A 94 -7.99 1.75 -0.30
N TYR A 95 -7.46 0.53 -0.18
CA TYR A 95 -6.30 0.11 -0.99
C TYR A 95 -6.64 -0.03 -2.48
N THR A 96 -7.86 -0.44 -2.81
CA THR A 96 -8.26 -0.67 -4.21
C THR A 96 -8.87 0.56 -4.87
N CYS A 97 -9.33 1.54 -4.09
CA CYS A 97 -9.73 2.83 -4.61
C CYS A 97 -8.52 3.61 -5.14
N GLN A 98 -8.63 4.18 -6.34
CA GLN A 98 -7.57 4.95 -7.01
C GLN A 98 -7.38 6.35 -6.39
N TYR A 99 -7.02 6.42 -5.11
CA TYR A 99 -6.65 7.65 -4.39
C TYR A 99 -5.17 7.65 -4.03
N PHE A 100 -4.69 8.73 -3.39
CA PHE A 100 -3.30 8.86 -2.95
C PHE A 100 -2.84 7.73 -2.03
N LEU A 101 -3.74 7.10 -1.25
CA LEU A 101 -3.34 6.12 -0.24
C LEU A 101 -2.71 4.86 -0.87
N TYR A 102 -3.27 4.39 -1.99
CA TYR A 102 -2.72 3.27 -2.75
C TYR A 102 -1.33 3.61 -3.33
N SER A 103 -1.20 4.76 -3.98
CA SER A 103 0.07 5.15 -4.61
C SER A 103 1.15 5.44 -3.57
N MET A 104 0.82 6.15 -2.50
CA MET A 104 1.72 6.46 -1.39
C MET A 104 2.22 5.18 -0.71
N LEU A 105 1.33 4.24 -0.38
CA LEU A 105 1.72 2.97 0.24
C LEU A 105 2.67 2.16 -0.67
N ASN A 106 2.29 1.94 -1.93
CA ASN A 106 3.11 1.14 -2.84
C ASN A 106 4.45 1.82 -3.16
N GLN A 107 4.48 3.14 -3.26
CA GLN A 107 5.73 3.89 -3.43
C GLN A 107 6.62 3.78 -2.21
N ALA A 108 6.08 3.94 -0.99
CA ALA A 108 6.85 3.83 0.24
C ALA A 108 7.45 2.43 0.40
N LEU A 109 6.69 1.38 0.11
CA LEU A 109 7.19 0.00 0.12
C LEU A 109 8.24 -0.26 -0.97
N ARG A 110 8.07 0.32 -2.17
CA ARG A 110 9.03 0.18 -3.27
C ARG A 110 10.37 0.87 -2.96
N LEU A 111 10.32 2.05 -2.35
CA LEU A 111 11.50 2.84 -2.02
C LEU A 111 12.07 2.50 -0.63
N MET A 112 11.41 1.61 0.13
CA MET A 112 11.73 1.33 1.53
C MET A 112 11.81 2.61 2.38
N ASP A 113 10.88 3.54 2.15
CA ASP A 113 10.77 4.78 2.91
C ASP A 113 10.17 4.49 4.29
N VAL A 114 11.03 4.20 5.25
CA VAL A 114 10.63 3.78 6.61
C VAL A 114 9.82 4.85 7.31
N ASP A 115 10.11 6.14 7.07
CA ASP A 115 9.38 7.24 7.70
C ASP A 115 7.92 7.26 7.25
N ILE A 116 7.67 7.11 5.94
CA ILE A 116 6.29 7.01 5.42
C ILE A 116 5.64 5.70 5.85
N ILE A 117 6.37 4.57 5.80
CA ILE A 117 5.86 3.24 6.21
C ILE A 117 5.37 3.26 7.66
N LEU A 118 6.10 3.90 8.57
CA LEU A 118 5.69 4.01 9.97
C LEU A 118 4.45 4.89 10.13
N ARG A 119 4.38 6.03 9.42
CA ARG A 119 3.23 6.94 9.46
C ARG A 119 1.94 6.29 8.95
N ILE A 120 2.03 5.53 7.86
CA ILE A 120 0.91 4.76 7.29
C ILE A 120 0.76 3.37 7.94
N GLY A 121 1.52 3.08 8.99
CA GLY A 121 1.60 1.77 9.63
C GLY A 121 0.26 1.26 10.15
N PHE A 122 -0.59 2.15 10.67
CA PHE A 122 -1.95 1.81 11.09
C PHE A 122 -2.74 1.17 9.94
N PHE A 123 -2.67 1.77 8.74
CA PHE A 123 -3.37 1.29 7.57
C PHE A 123 -2.76 -0.03 7.06
N ILE A 124 -1.44 -0.19 7.14
CA ILE A 124 -0.78 -1.46 6.79
C ILE A 124 -1.26 -2.59 7.71
N ASN A 125 -1.37 -2.33 9.03
CA ASN A 125 -1.85 -3.30 10.00
C ASN A 125 -3.32 -3.68 9.73
N ASP A 126 -4.17 -2.68 9.53
CA ASP A 126 -5.59 -2.87 9.21
C ASP A 126 -5.77 -3.64 7.89
N LEU A 127 -5.04 -3.27 6.85
CA LEU A 127 -5.06 -3.93 5.54
C LEU A 127 -4.57 -5.38 5.64
N HIS A 128 -3.51 -5.63 6.41
CA HIS A 128 -3.02 -6.98 6.64
C HIS A 128 -4.08 -7.87 7.29
N ARG A 129 -4.73 -7.38 8.35
CA ARG A 129 -5.79 -8.09 9.06
C ARG A 129 -6.99 -8.36 8.16
N ASP A 130 -7.38 -7.39 7.34
CA ASP A 130 -8.49 -7.55 6.41
C ASP A 130 -8.18 -8.58 5.32
N ILE A 131 -6.97 -8.56 4.75
CA ILE A 131 -6.51 -9.56 3.79
C ILE A 131 -6.45 -10.96 4.42
N GLN A 132 -5.92 -11.10 5.64
CA GLN A 132 -5.90 -12.39 6.34
C GLN A 132 -7.31 -12.93 6.55
N ARG A 133 -8.25 -12.08 6.98
CA ARG A 133 -9.66 -12.44 7.15
C ARG A 133 -10.30 -12.91 5.83
N LEU A 134 -10.06 -12.18 4.73
CA LEU A 134 -10.57 -12.55 3.41
C LEU A 134 -9.95 -13.85 2.90
N HIS A 135 -8.65 -14.04 3.12
CA HIS A 135 -7.95 -15.26 2.79
C HIS A 135 -8.54 -16.46 3.55
N SER A 136 -8.70 -16.37 4.88
CA SER A 136 -9.33 -17.44 5.67
C SER A 136 -10.71 -17.80 5.13
N LYS A 137 -11.57 -16.80 4.84
CA LYS A 137 -12.90 -17.04 4.23
C LYS A 137 -12.84 -17.75 2.89
N GLN A 138 -11.82 -17.47 2.07
CA GLN A 138 -11.66 -18.08 0.76
C GLN A 138 -11.23 -19.57 0.86
N PHE A 139 -10.55 -19.96 1.93
CA PHE A 139 -9.94 -21.28 2.08
C PHE A 139 -10.50 -22.15 3.23
N ASP A 140 -11.47 -21.66 4.01
CA ASP A 140 -12.04 -22.34 5.19
C ASP A 140 -12.88 -23.60 4.89
N ASP A 141 -13.05 -24.00 3.62
CA ASP A 141 -13.99 -25.07 3.25
C ASP A 141 -13.44 -26.10 2.25
N HIS A 142 -12.43 -26.90 2.65
CA HIS A 142 -11.98 -28.11 1.92
C HIS A 142 -11.07 -27.88 0.68
N GLN A 143 -10.39 -26.74 0.55
CA GLN A 143 -9.49 -26.46 -0.59
C GLN A 143 -8.06 -26.00 -0.21
N SER A 144 -7.62 -26.24 1.04
CA SER A 144 -6.31 -25.78 1.53
C SER A 144 -5.10 -26.24 0.70
N ASP A 145 -5.23 -27.37 -0.01
CA ASP A 145 -4.12 -27.98 -0.76
C ASP A 145 -4.08 -27.61 -2.25
N LYS A 146 -5.01 -26.77 -2.72
CA LYS A 146 -5.04 -26.36 -4.14
C LYS A 146 -4.15 -25.13 -4.36
N THR A 147 -3.16 -25.26 -5.24
CA THR A 147 -2.34 -24.14 -5.70
C THR A 147 -3.23 -23.05 -6.31
N PHE A 148 -3.16 -21.84 -5.74
CA PHE A 148 -3.84 -20.65 -6.27
C PHE A 148 -2.88 -19.89 -7.19
N THR A 149 -3.02 -20.07 -8.50
CA THR A 149 -2.21 -19.38 -9.50
C THR A 149 -2.91 -18.11 -9.96
N VAL A 150 -2.20 -16.98 -9.85
CA VAL A 150 -2.63 -15.67 -10.36
C VAL A 150 -1.62 -15.12 -11.35
N ASN A 151 -2.10 -14.36 -12.34
CA ASN A 151 -1.27 -13.71 -13.34
C ASN A 151 -1.33 -12.19 -13.15
N ARG A 152 -0.18 -11.53 -13.15
CA ARG A 152 -0.06 -10.07 -13.17
C ARG A 152 0.77 -9.67 -14.38
N GLY A 153 0.31 -8.68 -15.14
CA GLY A 153 1.10 -8.08 -16.20
C GLY A 153 2.32 -7.36 -15.62
N GLN A 154 3.51 -7.67 -16.12
CA GLN A 154 4.74 -6.95 -15.80
C GLN A 154 5.04 -5.99 -16.95
N CYS A 155 5.11 -4.68 -16.67
CA CYS A 155 5.64 -3.75 -17.68
C CYS A 155 7.10 -4.13 -17.95
N LEU A 156 7.41 -4.39 -19.22
CA LEU A 156 8.78 -4.59 -19.69
C LEU A 156 9.54 -3.27 -19.48
N SER A 157 10.68 -3.34 -18.79
CA SER A 157 11.61 -2.21 -18.64
C SER A 157 12.36 -1.93 -19.94
#